data_AF-A0A6I0EN73-F1
#
_entry.id   AF-A0A6I0EN73-F1
#
_cell.length_a   1.000
_cell.length_b   1.000
_cell.length_c   1.000
_cell.angle_alpha   90.00
_cell.angle_beta   90.00
_cell.angle_gamma   90.00
#
_symmetry.space_group_name_H-M   'P 1'
#
loop_
_entity.id
_entity.type
_entity.pdbx_description
1 polymer ?
#
loop_
_entity_poly.entity_id
_entity_poly.type
_entity_poly.pdbx_seq_one_letter_code
_entity_poly.pdbx_strand_id
1 'polypeptide(L)'
;MPGARPGFRRCRRDDARVWRDDPYDRVSLEGLLTLTHYRDKTVEVHVRRYVIGYCDEIGDGGEAKMQNLMELSPAVTTGAGVPSWWRWYSWPWWWWHMNGAVELNWQVSLEPGQSRELDYQWHYYYRP
;
A
#
# COMPACT_ATOMS: atom_id res chain seq x y z
N MET A 1 -11.00 -13.72 -24.58
CA MET A 1 -11.30 -12.27 -24.43
C MET A 1 -11.21 -11.95 -22.94
N PRO A 2 -10.18 -11.26 -22.44
CA PRO A 2 -10.18 -10.86 -21.04
C PRO A 2 -11.13 -9.67 -20.90
N GLY A 3 -12.21 -9.87 -20.16
CA GLY A 3 -13.18 -8.81 -19.85
C GLY A 3 -12.51 -7.68 -19.07
N ALA A 4 -12.88 -6.45 -19.38
CA ALA A 4 -12.49 -5.28 -18.61
C ALA A 4 -12.86 -5.51 -17.14
N ARG A 5 -11.84 -5.53 -16.26
CA ARG A 5 -12.03 -5.72 -14.82
C ARG A 5 -12.58 -4.42 -14.21
N PRO A 6 -13.44 -4.48 -13.17
CA PRO A 6 -14.00 -3.28 -12.55
C PRO A 6 -12.84 -2.41 -12.06
N GLY A 7 -12.78 -1.18 -12.56
CA GLY A 7 -11.63 -0.31 -12.36
C GLY A 7 -11.35 -0.01 -10.89
N PHE A 8 -10.06 0.06 -10.57
CA PHE A 8 -9.50 0.61 -9.33
C PHE A 8 -10.30 1.82 -8.86
N ARG A 9 -10.98 1.71 -7.72
CA ARG A 9 -11.71 2.83 -7.14
C ARG A 9 -10.83 3.60 -6.18
N ARG A 10 -10.35 4.77 -6.62
CA ARG A 10 -9.98 5.83 -5.69
C ARG A 10 -11.27 6.50 -5.22
N CYS A 11 -11.47 6.56 -3.91
CA CYS A 11 -12.61 7.25 -3.30
C CYS A 11 -12.09 8.28 -2.30
N ARG A 12 -12.69 9.46 -2.28
CA ARG A 12 -12.46 10.49 -1.26
C ARG A 12 -13.72 10.60 -0.41
N ARG A 13 -13.55 10.59 0.91
CA ARG A 13 -14.60 10.93 1.87
C ARG A 13 -14.18 12.21 2.59
N ASP A 14 -14.96 13.25 2.39
CA ASP A 14 -14.68 14.55 2.99
C ASP A 14 -14.95 14.53 4.50
N ASP A 15 -14.25 15.40 5.24
CA ASP A 15 -14.37 15.60 6.70
C ASP A 15 -14.31 14.28 7.50
N ALA A 16 -13.52 13.33 7.02
CA ALA A 16 -13.45 11.98 7.57
C ALA A 16 -12.87 11.93 8.98
N ARG A 17 -12.10 12.95 9.40
CA ARG A 17 -11.52 13.12 10.73
C ARG A 17 -11.28 14.59 11.01
N VAL A 18 -11.42 15.01 12.27
CA VAL A 18 -11.06 16.36 12.74
C VAL A 18 -9.89 16.28 13.71
N TRP A 19 -8.89 17.13 13.53
CA TRP A 19 -7.78 17.28 14.46
C TRP A 19 -7.34 18.74 14.53
N ARG A 20 -7.23 19.30 15.75
CA ARG A 20 -6.95 20.73 15.99
C ARG A 20 -7.88 21.66 15.19
N ASP A 21 -9.17 21.34 15.20
CA ASP A 21 -10.23 22.06 14.47
C ASP A 21 -10.08 22.08 12.94
N ASP A 22 -9.07 21.39 12.38
CA ASP A 22 -8.92 21.19 10.96
C ASP A 22 -9.58 19.87 10.52
N PRO A 23 -10.41 19.89 9.46
CA PRO A 23 -10.93 18.67 8.85
C PRO A 23 -9.87 18.00 7.94
N TYR A 24 -9.95 16.68 7.87
CA TYR A 24 -9.10 15.83 7.06
C TYR A 24 -9.94 14.82 6.30
N ASP A 25 -9.71 14.76 5.00
CA ASP A 25 -10.41 13.86 4.10
C ASP A 25 -9.70 12.51 4.07
N ARG A 26 -10.48 11.44 3.97
CA ARG A 26 -9.95 10.09 3.77
C ARG A 26 -9.86 9.82 2.28
N VAL A 27 -8.66 9.51 1.81
CA VAL A 27 -8.40 9.04 0.44
C VAL A 27 -8.20 7.53 0.50
N SER A 28 -9.20 6.78 0.04
CA SER A 28 -9.15 5.33 -0.09
C SER A 28 -8.60 4.92 -1.45
N LEU A 29 -7.78 3.87 -1.45
CA LEU A 29 -7.08 3.33 -2.60
C LEU A 29 -7.15 1.81 -2.59
N GLU A 30 -7.17 1.25 -3.79
CA GLU A 30 -7.11 -0.18 -4.05
C GLU A 30 -5.80 -0.51 -4.78
N GLY A 31 -5.30 -1.71 -4.54
CA GLY A 31 -4.00 -2.17 -5.01
C GLY A 31 -4.06 -3.60 -5.50
N LEU A 32 -3.31 -3.90 -6.55
CA LEU A 32 -3.18 -5.26 -7.09
C LEU A 32 -1.71 -5.52 -7.44
N LEU A 33 -1.16 -6.60 -6.94
CA LEU A 33 0.09 -7.17 -7.41
C LEU A 33 -0.21 -8.45 -8.19
N THR A 34 0.35 -8.58 -9.39
CA THR A 34 0.28 -9.82 -10.16
C THR A 34 1.66 -10.45 -10.19
N LEU A 35 1.75 -11.67 -9.65
CA LEU A 35 2.95 -12.49 -9.72
C LEU A 35 2.74 -13.55 -10.78
N THR A 36 3.71 -13.71 -11.68
CA THR A 36 3.70 -14.78 -12.67
C THR A 36 5.02 -15.52 -12.61
N HIS A 37 4.94 -16.83 -12.45
CA HIS A 37 6.11 -17.69 -12.37
C HIS A 37 6.37 -18.40 -13.70
N TYR A 38 7.55 -18.18 -14.28
CA TYR A 38 7.92 -18.72 -15.59
C TYR A 38 8.96 -19.84 -15.54
N ARG A 39 9.41 -20.28 -14.35
CA ARG A 39 10.34 -21.42 -14.24
C ARG A 39 9.58 -22.75 -14.22
N ASP A 40 10.33 -23.83 -14.39
CA ASP A 40 9.88 -25.22 -14.45
C ASP A 40 9.80 -25.91 -13.08
N LYS A 41 10.07 -25.20 -11.98
CA LYS A 41 10.01 -25.71 -10.61
C LYS A 41 9.21 -24.79 -9.71
N THR A 42 8.45 -25.33 -8.77
CA THR A 42 7.73 -24.56 -7.76
C THR A 42 8.67 -23.64 -6.98
N VAL A 43 8.22 -22.42 -6.69
CA VAL A 43 8.97 -21.43 -5.90
C VAL A 43 8.12 -20.85 -4.77
N GLU A 44 8.76 -20.58 -3.64
CA GLU A 44 8.19 -19.78 -2.56
C GLU A 44 8.60 -18.32 -2.75
N VAL A 45 7.62 -17.42 -2.78
CA VAL A 45 7.82 -15.98 -2.94
C VAL A 45 7.32 -15.26 -1.69
N HIS A 46 8.22 -14.53 -1.05
CA HIS A 46 7.88 -13.64 0.05
C HIS A 46 7.73 -12.23 -0.51
N VAL A 47 6.50 -11.73 -0.51
CA VAL A 47 6.21 -10.36 -0.96
C VAL A 47 6.09 -9.46 0.25
N ARG A 48 6.85 -8.36 0.24
CA ARG A 48 6.73 -7.27 1.22
C ARG A 48 6.42 -5.98 0.47
N ARG A 49 5.34 -5.31 0.86
CA ARG A 49 4.96 -4.00 0.31
C ARG A 49 4.77 -3.01 1.44
N TYR A 50 5.22 -1.79 1.23
CA TYR A 50 4.97 -0.68 2.15
C TYR A 50 3.98 0.29 1.53
N VAL A 51 3.02 0.74 2.32
CA VAL A 51 2.07 1.81 1.97
C VAL A 51 2.01 2.85 3.08
N ILE A 52 1.73 4.09 2.71
CA ILE A 52 1.53 5.18 3.67
C ILE A 52 0.04 5.28 3.99
N GLY A 53 -0.26 5.47 5.27
CA GLY A 53 -1.60 5.45 5.82
C GLY A 53 -1.89 4.16 6.57
N TYR A 54 -3.07 3.59 6.34
CA TYR A 54 -3.65 2.49 7.10
C TYR A 54 -4.20 1.44 6.16
N CYS A 55 -3.97 0.17 6.46
CA CYS A 55 -4.54 -0.95 5.71
C CYS A 55 -6.00 -1.15 6.12
N ASP A 56 -6.88 -1.27 5.14
CA ASP A 56 -8.30 -1.57 5.32
C ASP A 56 -8.59 -3.05 5.10
N GLU A 57 -8.02 -3.62 4.03
CA GLU A 57 -8.24 -5.00 3.64
C GLU A 57 -6.97 -5.55 2.98
N ILE A 58 -6.68 -6.83 3.20
CA ILE A 58 -5.58 -7.55 2.56
C ILE A 58 -6.07 -8.93 2.11
N GLY A 59 -5.96 -9.19 0.81
CA GLY A 59 -6.37 -10.44 0.21
C GLY A 59 -5.33 -11.56 0.37
N ASP A 60 -5.69 -12.75 -0.11
CA ASP A 60 -4.78 -13.90 -0.26
C ASP A 60 -4.06 -14.38 1.01
N GLY A 61 -4.68 -14.18 2.18
CA GLY A 61 -4.10 -14.57 3.47
C GLY A 61 -2.87 -13.74 3.86
N GLY A 62 -2.71 -12.56 3.26
CA GLY A 62 -1.66 -11.63 3.65
C GLY A 62 -1.86 -11.05 5.04
N GLU A 63 -0.78 -10.52 5.59
CA GLU A 63 -0.77 -9.89 6.90
C GLU A 63 -0.35 -8.42 6.80
N ALA A 64 -1.05 -7.56 7.54
CA ALA A 64 -0.75 -6.14 7.62
C ALA A 64 -0.19 -5.79 9.00
N LYS A 65 0.99 -5.16 9.03
CA LYS A 65 1.64 -4.70 10.25
C LYS A 65 1.82 -3.19 10.21
N MET A 66 1.20 -2.49 11.16
CA MET A 66 1.44 -1.07 11.36
C MET A 66 2.88 -0.87 11.83
N GLN A 67 3.59 0.02 11.16
CA GLN A 67 4.98 0.33 11.46
C GLN A 67 5.08 1.77 11.95
N ASN A 68 6.03 2.00 12.87
CA ASN A 68 6.46 3.36 13.13
C ASN A 68 7.17 3.87 11.87
N LEU A 69 6.89 5.10 11.46
CA LEU A 69 7.52 5.70 10.28
C LEU A 69 9.05 5.74 10.40
N MET A 70 9.58 5.91 11.62
CA MET A 70 11.02 5.88 11.89
C MET A 70 11.62 4.47 11.78
N GLU A 71 10.79 3.44 11.90
CA GLU A 71 11.15 2.02 11.77
C GLU A 71 10.89 1.49 10.36
N LEU A 72 10.29 2.29 9.46
CA LEU A 72 10.19 1.89 8.07
C LEU A 72 11.59 1.72 7.48
N SER A 73 11.73 0.66 6.68
CA SER A 73 12.94 0.37 5.94
C SER A 73 13.54 1.65 5.34
N PRO A 74 14.87 1.86 5.41
CA PRO A 74 15.57 2.95 4.73
C PRO A 74 15.20 3.06 3.25
N ALA A 75 14.72 1.97 2.65
CA ALA A 75 14.13 1.95 1.32
C ALA A 75 13.00 3.01 1.18
N VAL A 76 12.07 3.06 2.12
CA VAL A 76 10.92 3.96 2.09
C VAL A 76 11.23 5.35 2.65
N THR A 77 12.11 5.46 3.64
CA THR A 77 12.47 6.76 4.25
C THR A 77 13.60 7.48 3.51
N THR A 78 14.47 6.74 2.82
CA THR A 78 15.74 7.26 2.26
C THR A 78 16.13 6.72 0.87
N GLY A 79 15.22 6.16 0.06
CA GLY A 79 15.39 6.20 -1.41
C GLY A 79 15.26 4.94 -2.27
N ALA A 80 15.02 3.76 -1.71
CA ALA A 80 14.75 2.56 -2.51
C ALA A 80 13.24 2.29 -2.52
N GLY A 81 12.54 2.66 -3.59
CA GLY A 81 11.11 2.35 -3.73
C GLY A 81 10.14 3.47 -3.33
N VAL A 82 10.62 4.67 -3.04
CA VAL A 82 9.80 5.89 -3.11
C VAL A 82 10.01 6.62 -4.45
N PRO A 83 9.00 7.30 -4.98
CA PRO A 83 9.16 8.11 -6.18
C PRO A 83 10.27 9.16 -6.03
N SER A 84 10.95 9.50 -7.13
CA SER A 84 12.07 10.45 -7.10
C SER A 84 11.69 11.82 -6.52
N TRP A 85 10.45 12.27 -6.73
CA TRP A 85 9.92 13.53 -6.19
C TRP A 85 9.77 13.54 -4.66
N TRP A 86 9.71 12.37 -4.01
CA TRP A 86 9.39 12.22 -2.59
C TRP A 86 10.34 12.99 -1.67
N ARG A 87 11.63 13.00 -2.02
CA ARG A 87 12.67 13.65 -1.21
C ARG A 87 12.68 15.16 -1.31
N TRP A 88 12.16 15.70 -2.41
CA TRP A 88 12.13 17.13 -2.69
C TRP A 88 10.80 17.75 -2.29
N TYR A 89 9.80 16.91 -2.02
CA TYR A 89 8.49 17.35 -1.57
C TYR A 89 8.53 17.65 -0.07
N SER A 90 8.30 18.93 0.27
CA SER A 90 8.12 19.36 1.66
C SER A 90 6.75 18.88 2.15
N TRP A 91 6.73 17.73 2.81
CA TRP A 91 5.51 17.21 3.43
C TRP A 91 4.93 18.21 4.45
N PRO A 92 3.61 18.44 4.44
CA PRO A 92 2.97 19.27 5.46
C PRO A 92 3.28 18.76 6.87
N TRP A 93 3.46 19.65 7.83
CA TRP A 93 3.85 19.31 9.20
C TRP A 93 2.89 18.32 9.89
N TRP A 94 1.61 18.33 9.51
CA TRP A 94 0.57 17.42 10.02
C TRP A 94 0.59 16.03 9.38
N TRP A 95 1.27 15.86 8.23
CA TRP A 95 1.19 14.65 7.42
C TRP A 95 1.55 13.39 8.20
N TRP A 96 2.66 13.44 8.94
CA TRP A 96 3.16 12.32 9.74
C TRP A 96 2.41 12.11 11.05
N HIS A 97 1.64 13.10 11.52
CA HIS A 97 0.74 12.91 12.65
C HIS A 97 -0.51 12.13 12.22
N MET A 98 -1.03 12.46 11.03
CA MET A 98 -2.27 11.90 10.52
C MET A 98 -2.08 10.55 9.82
N ASN A 99 -0.89 10.30 9.27
CA ASN A 99 -0.59 9.11 8.49
C ASN A 99 0.60 8.38 9.07
N GLY A 100 0.38 7.11 9.41
CA GLY A 100 1.46 6.17 9.64
C GLY A 100 1.89 5.48 8.35
N ALA A 101 2.46 4.29 8.48
CA ALA A 101 2.76 3.44 7.35
C ALA A 101 2.59 1.98 7.74
N VAL A 102 2.19 1.18 6.77
CA VAL A 102 1.89 -0.22 6.95
C VAL A 102 2.79 -1.05 6.05
N GLU A 103 3.27 -2.15 6.62
CA GLU A 103 3.91 -3.22 5.88
C GLU A 103 2.89 -4.35 5.61
N LEU A 104 2.73 -4.69 4.34
CA LEU A 104 1.88 -5.76 3.86
C LEU A 104 2.77 -6.94 3.45
N ASN A 105 2.44 -8.13 3.95
CA ASN A 105 3.24 -9.33 3.78
C ASN A 105 2.41 -10.46 3.18
N TRP A 106 2.98 -11.16 2.20
CA TRP A 106 2.42 -12.42 1.67
C TRP A 106 3.54 -13.46 1.56
N GLN A 107 3.18 -14.72 1.80
CA GLN A 107 4.00 -15.88 1.46
C GLN A 107 3.19 -16.73 0.49
N VAL A 108 3.70 -16.90 -0.73
CA VAL A 108 2.98 -17.63 -1.77
C VAL A 108 3.87 -18.67 -2.43
N SER A 109 3.34 -19.89 -2.52
CA SER A 109 3.88 -20.94 -3.36
C SER A 109 3.33 -20.78 -4.77
N LEU A 110 4.20 -20.79 -5.78
CA LEU A 110 3.83 -20.69 -7.20
C LEU A 110 4.36 -21.89 -7.98
N GLU A 111 3.45 -22.67 -8.54
CA GLU A 111 3.76 -23.75 -9.48
C GLU A 111 4.24 -23.21 -10.83
N PRO A 112 4.94 -24.02 -11.65
CA PRO A 112 5.37 -23.64 -12.99
C PRO A 112 4.23 -23.07 -13.85
N GLY A 113 4.40 -21.85 -14.36
CA GLY A 113 3.41 -21.16 -15.20
C GLY A 113 2.24 -20.52 -14.43
N GLN A 114 2.17 -20.69 -13.10
CA GLN A 114 1.09 -20.14 -12.29
C GLN A 114 1.19 -18.62 -12.21
N SER A 115 0.02 -17.97 -12.23
CA SER A 115 -0.12 -16.58 -11.84
C SER A 115 -0.98 -16.47 -10.58
N ARG A 116 -0.63 -15.52 -9.71
CA ARG A 116 -1.40 -15.20 -8.51
C ARG A 116 -1.55 -13.69 -8.39
N GLU A 117 -2.72 -13.29 -7.96
CA GLU A 117 -3.06 -11.90 -7.69
C GLU A 117 -3.04 -11.69 -6.18
N LEU A 118 -2.54 -10.55 -5.72
CA LEU A 118 -2.54 -10.14 -4.33
C LEU A 118 -3.18 -8.76 -4.26
N ASP A 119 -4.44 -8.72 -3.87
CA ASP A 119 -5.19 -7.48 -3.70
C ASP A 119 -5.04 -6.93 -2.27
N TYR A 120 -5.16 -5.61 -2.16
CA TYR A 120 -5.14 -4.92 -0.87
C TYR A 120 -5.80 -3.54 -1.00
N GLN A 121 -6.36 -3.06 0.10
CA GLN A 121 -6.99 -1.75 0.20
C GLN A 121 -6.34 -0.97 1.34
N TRP A 122 -6.11 0.32 1.12
CA TRP A 122 -5.56 1.19 2.14
C TRP A 122 -6.10 2.60 1.98
N HIS A 123 -5.98 3.40 3.02
CA HIS A 123 -6.31 4.81 2.98
C HIS A 123 -5.27 5.66 3.68
N TYR A 124 -5.23 6.94 3.31
CA TYR A 124 -4.51 7.97 4.05
C TYR A 124 -5.39 9.22 4.21
N TYR A 125 -5.04 10.05 5.16
CA TYR A 125 -5.67 11.34 5.40
C TYR A 125 -4.95 12.44 4.64
N TYR A 126 -5.72 13.32 4.03
CA TYR A 126 -5.24 14.48 3.30
C TYR A 126 -6.02 15.72 3.70
N ARG A 127 -5.37 16.88 3.63
CA ARG A 127 -6.01 18.18 3.74
C ARG A 127 -5.70 18.95 2.44
N PRO A 128 -6.71 19.39 1.69
CA PRO A 128 -6.54 20.23 0.51
C PRO A 128 -5.99 21.61 0.85
#